data_AF-A0A837HKV7-F1
#
_entry.id   AF-A0A837HKV7-F1
#
_cell.length_a   1.000
_cell.length_b   1.000
_cell.length_c   1.000
_cell.angle_alpha   90.00
_cell.angle_beta   90.00
_cell.angle_gamma   90.00
#
_symmetry.space_group_name_H-M   'P 1'
#
loop_
_entity.id
_entity.type
_entity.pdbx_description
1 polymer ?
#
loop_
_entity_poly.entity_id
_entity_poly.type
_entity_poly.pdbx_seq_one_letter_code
_entity_poly.pdbx_strand_id
1 'polypeptide(L)'
;MKRISLIYKLVLFFSVIIFIIISFVVVYSFIESKDVLENQIKRDLTAIAEGTEGQILIFFEKIKAQSADWSSDGFIRQQTEELARTGNQDFARAIRRHLLKNKVSLDPLVVVADILNTDMKTIASSDEKRVGVEEQEHKEGKSKEELMALKYGETMISQIMIEQESEIAGGIHPEYPVFHSLTPIKSADNETTVGFLLLHFSADSINKIVGGSFQIDLGALSGQEFILNQKTAEMFLVNKNGFMITPSRFIKDSVLNKKIDNPATQACFNDRREYNGDYVGYLGGEVQVASMCLVDYDVVLLTEIGTDEIFAPLVKERNNTILVAVLLWIVSIIVILLFGRIFLRNILKINDTANKVKEGNFSVRTRIESRDEVGDLAQTFNSMLDNIEHSQIELNEFNEKIKKSSQELEKLNLSLEGKIKERTKELEEIRATLELRVHEKTIELQERINELERFKKLTIGRELRMVELKEEMESLKRKSGG
;
A
#
# COMPACT_ATOMS: atom_id res chain seq x y z
N MET A 1 33.02 16.79 -3.96
CA MET A 1 31.60 16.41 -3.81
C MET A 1 30.73 17.65 -3.88
N LYS A 2 29.76 17.73 -4.81
CA LYS A 2 28.81 18.87 -4.88
C LYS A 2 27.96 18.88 -3.60
N ARG A 3 27.90 20.00 -2.87
CA ARG A 3 26.99 20.16 -1.73
C ARG A 3 25.55 20.13 -2.24
N ILE A 4 24.80 19.10 -1.87
CA ILE A 4 23.36 19.01 -2.11
C ILE A 4 22.69 20.10 -1.26
N SER A 5 21.85 20.95 -1.88
CA SER A 5 21.11 21.99 -1.17
C SER A 5 20.20 21.37 -0.10
N LEU A 6 20.08 22.05 1.05
CA LEU A 6 19.28 21.61 2.19
C LEU A 6 17.80 21.41 1.82
N ILE A 7 17.31 22.10 0.79
CA ILE A 7 15.96 21.90 0.21
C ILE A 7 15.79 20.47 -0.29
N TYR A 8 16.75 19.94 -1.07
CA TYR A 8 16.64 18.59 -1.62
C TYR A 8 16.67 17.52 -0.53
N LYS A 9 17.44 17.75 0.55
CA LYS A 9 17.48 16.82 1.69
C LYS A 9 16.12 16.75 2.40
N LEU A 10 15.49 17.89 2.64
CA LEU A 10 14.16 17.96 3.27
C LEU A 10 13.08 17.36 2.35
N VAL A 11 13.09 17.71 1.06
CA VAL A 11 12.15 17.14 0.07
C VAL A 11 12.27 15.63 0.03
N LEU A 12 13.50 15.10 -0.06
CA LEU A 12 13.73 13.66 -0.07
C LEU A 12 13.21 13.00 1.21
N PHE A 13 13.54 13.55 2.38
CA PHE A 13 13.14 13.00 3.67
C PHE A 13 11.61 12.93 3.81
N PHE A 14 10.91 14.05 3.59
CA PHE A 14 9.45 14.09 3.72
C PHE A 14 8.73 13.31 2.61
N SER A 15 9.22 13.35 1.38
CA SER A 15 8.64 12.60 0.26
C SER A 15 8.70 11.09 0.48
N VAL A 16 9.80 10.58 1.06
CA VAL A 16 9.95 9.16 1.42
C VAL A 16 8.98 8.76 2.54
N ILE A 17 8.85 9.58 3.59
CA ILE A 17 7.90 9.30 4.69
C ILE A 17 6.46 9.24 4.14
N ILE A 18 6.06 10.23 3.35
CA ILE A 18 4.73 10.28 2.75
C ILE A 18 4.50 9.10 1.82
N PHE A 19 5.51 8.72 1.01
CA PHE A 19 5.44 7.55 0.14
C PHE A 19 5.18 6.26 0.94
N ILE A 20 5.90 6.06 2.05
CA ILE A 20 5.72 4.89 2.92
C ILE A 20 4.30 4.84 3.49
N ILE A 21 3.80 5.97 3.99
CA ILE A 21 2.43 6.07 4.55
C ILE A 21 1.39 5.76 3.48
N ILE A 22 1.49 6.39 2.31
CA ILE A 22 0.56 6.16 1.19
C ILE A 22 0.61 4.71 0.73
N SER A 23 1.82 4.15 0.55
CA SER A 23 1.99 2.75 0.14
C SER A 23 1.39 1.80 1.16
N PHE A 24 1.58 2.05 2.45
CA PHE A 24 0.98 1.25 3.52
C PHE A 24 -0.54 1.28 3.45
N VAL A 25 -1.15 2.46 3.32
CA VAL A 25 -2.60 2.62 3.23
C VAL A 25 -3.17 1.92 2.00
N VAL A 26 -2.52 2.07 0.83
CA VAL A 26 -2.96 1.42 -0.42
C VAL A 26 -2.90 -0.11 -0.29
N VAL A 27 -1.79 -0.65 0.25
CA VAL A 27 -1.64 -2.10 0.44
C VAL A 27 -2.66 -2.63 1.45
N TYR A 28 -2.79 -1.97 2.60
CA TYR A 28 -3.76 -2.35 3.63
C TYR A 28 -5.19 -2.33 3.10
N SER A 29 -5.59 -1.24 2.42
CA SER A 29 -6.92 -1.12 1.81
C SER A 29 -7.18 -2.21 0.76
N PHE A 30 -6.16 -2.59 -0.02
CA PHE A 30 -6.29 -3.64 -1.02
C PHE A 30 -6.49 -5.02 -0.38
N ILE A 31 -5.72 -5.35 0.67
CA ILE A 31 -5.84 -6.62 1.41
C ILE A 31 -7.24 -6.70 2.04
N GLU A 32 -7.68 -5.67 2.75
CA GLU A 32 -8.98 -5.64 3.40
C GLU A 32 -10.13 -5.78 2.39
N SER A 33 -10.06 -5.04 1.27
CA SER A 33 -11.09 -5.12 0.23
C SER A 33 -11.15 -6.49 -0.43
N LYS A 34 -9.99 -7.15 -0.60
CA LYS A 34 -9.92 -8.51 -1.14
C LYS A 34 -10.60 -9.49 -0.20
N ASP A 35 -10.26 -9.46 1.09
CA ASP A 35 -10.81 -10.38 2.09
C ASP A 35 -12.32 -10.19 2.28
N VAL A 36 -12.79 -8.94 2.32
CA VAL A 36 -14.23 -8.63 2.41
C VAL A 36 -14.97 -9.16 1.18
N LEU A 37 -14.43 -8.94 -0.02
CA LEU A 37 -15.05 -9.39 -1.27
C LEU A 37 -15.08 -10.92 -1.36
N GLU A 38 -13.99 -11.59 -1.04
CA GLU A 38 -13.91 -13.05 -1.06
C GLU A 38 -14.93 -13.67 -0.09
N ASN A 39 -14.99 -13.17 1.15
CA ASN A 39 -15.96 -13.63 2.14
C ASN A 39 -17.41 -13.33 1.74
N GLN A 40 -17.66 -12.19 1.07
CA GLN A 40 -18.98 -11.85 0.58
C GLN A 40 -19.43 -12.82 -0.52
N ILE A 41 -18.58 -13.08 -1.51
CA ILE A 41 -18.90 -14.03 -2.58
C ILE A 41 -19.11 -15.44 -2.04
N LYS A 42 -18.29 -15.88 -1.08
CA LYS A 42 -18.47 -17.18 -0.42
C LYS A 42 -19.84 -17.29 0.24
N ARG A 43 -20.32 -16.24 0.92
CA ARG A 43 -21.67 -16.21 1.51
C ARG A 43 -22.77 -16.21 0.46
N ASP A 44 -22.62 -15.40 -0.59
CA ASP A 44 -23.63 -15.25 -1.63
C ASP A 44 -23.80 -16.57 -2.42
N LEU A 45 -22.69 -17.24 -2.77
CA LEU A 45 -22.72 -18.55 -3.41
C LEU A 45 -23.40 -19.60 -2.54
N THR A 46 -23.04 -19.67 -1.24
CA THR A 46 -23.68 -20.59 -0.29
C THR A 46 -25.18 -20.32 -0.19
N ALA A 47 -25.60 -19.07 0.00
CA ALA A 47 -27.03 -18.74 0.13
C ALA A 47 -27.83 -19.07 -1.13
N ILE A 48 -27.26 -18.83 -2.32
CA ILE A 48 -27.87 -19.19 -3.60
C ILE A 48 -27.98 -20.71 -3.74
N ALA A 49 -26.92 -21.44 -3.37
CA ALA A 49 -26.89 -22.89 -3.42
C ALA A 49 -27.90 -23.52 -2.44
N GLU A 50 -27.95 -23.09 -1.18
CA GLU A 50 -28.93 -23.53 -0.17
C GLU A 50 -30.36 -23.27 -0.62
N GLY A 51 -30.63 -22.07 -1.17
CA GLY A 51 -31.94 -21.72 -1.69
C GLY A 51 -32.38 -22.63 -2.84
N THR A 52 -31.44 -23.01 -3.70
CA THR A 52 -31.71 -23.90 -4.85
C THR A 52 -31.85 -25.35 -4.42
N GLU A 53 -31.02 -25.82 -3.48
CA GLU A 53 -31.19 -27.12 -2.84
C GLU A 53 -32.59 -27.25 -2.24
N GLY A 54 -33.05 -26.25 -1.49
CA GLY A 54 -34.40 -26.23 -0.93
C GLY A 54 -35.48 -26.35 -2.02
N GLN A 55 -35.32 -25.69 -3.16
CA GLN A 55 -36.25 -25.81 -4.29
C GLN A 55 -36.25 -27.24 -4.89
N ILE A 56 -35.07 -27.86 -5.05
CA ILE A 56 -34.95 -29.23 -5.54
C ILE A 56 -35.60 -30.23 -4.57
N LEU A 57 -35.36 -30.08 -3.27
CA LEU A 57 -35.96 -30.93 -2.24
C LEU A 57 -37.48 -30.82 -2.24
N ILE A 58 -38.03 -29.60 -2.29
CA ILE A 58 -39.48 -29.37 -2.39
C ILE A 58 -40.05 -29.99 -3.67
N PHE A 59 -39.33 -29.89 -4.78
CA PHE A 59 -39.72 -30.51 -6.04
C PHE A 59 -39.78 -32.04 -5.94
N PHE A 60 -38.79 -32.68 -5.33
CA PHE A 60 -38.82 -34.13 -5.10
C PHE A 60 -39.94 -34.54 -4.13
N GLU A 61 -40.20 -33.77 -3.06
CA GLU A 61 -41.32 -34.05 -2.16
C GLU A 61 -42.68 -33.92 -2.88
N LYS A 62 -42.84 -32.95 -3.79
CA LYS A 62 -44.02 -32.84 -4.65
C LYS A 62 -44.20 -34.12 -5.50
N ILE A 63 -43.13 -34.61 -6.12
CA ILE A 63 -43.17 -35.83 -6.93
C ILE A 63 -43.52 -37.05 -6.09
N LYS A 64 -42.95 -37.19 -4.90
CA LYS A 64 -43.29 -38.28 -3.96
C LYS A 64 -44.76 -38.24 -3.58
N ALA A 65 -45.28 -37.07 -3.20
CA ALA A 65 -46.68 -36.89 -2.85
C ALA A 65 -47.62 -37.24 -4.02
N GLN A 66 -47.26 -36.84 -5.24
CA GLN A 66 -48.03 -37.16 -6.44
C GLN A 66 -48.02 -38.66 -6.77
N SER A 67 -46.87 -39.32 -6.64
CA SER A 67 -46.74 -40.75 -6.90
C SER A 67 -47.52 -41.57 -5.86
N ALA A 68 -47.46 -41.15 -4.59
CA ALA A 68 -48.30 -41.67 -3.51
C ALA A 68 -49.80 -41.52 -3.83
N ASP A 69 -50.25 -40.34 -4.26
CA ASP A 69 -51.64 -40.10 -4.66
C ASP A 69 -52.07 -41.04 -5.81
N TRP A 70 -51.27 -41.17 -6.85
CA TRP A 70 -51.58 -42.04 -7.98
C TRP A 70 -51.60 -43.52 -7.59
N SER A 71 -50.69 -43.97 -6.72
CA SER A 71 -50.68 -45.35 -6.20
C SER A 71 -51.92 -45.69 -5.37
N SER A 72 -52.55 -44.67 -4.78
CA SER A 72 -53.75 -44.80 -3.95
C SER A 72 -55.07 -44.77 -4.74
N ASP A 73 -55.00 -44.48 -6.04
CA ASP A 73 -56.16 -44.45 -6.91
C ASP A 73 -56.89 -45.81 -6.87
N GLY A 74 -58.15 -45.79 -6.42
CA GLY A 74 -58.92 -47.00 -6.19
C GLY A 74 -59.08 -47.87 -7.45
N PHE A 75 -59.13 -47.26 -8.64
CA PHE A 75 -59.20 -48.00 -9.89
C PHE A 75 -57.86 -48.68 -10.18
N ILE A 76 -56.74 -47.96 -10.12
CA ILE A 76 -55.40 -48.54 -10.35
C ILE A 76 -55.17 -49.70 -9.37
N ARG A 77 -55.44 -49.46 -8.09
CA ARG A 77 -55.23 -50.43 -7.01
C ARG A 77 -56.07 -51.70 -7.22
N GLN A 78 -57.38 -51.56 -7.42
CA GLN A 78 -58.28 -52.70 -7.59
C GLN A 78 -57.97 -53.50 -8.87
N GLN A 79 -57.71 -52.82 -9.99
CA GLN A 79 -57.37 -53.51 -11.24
C GLN A 79 -56.02 -54.21 -11.16
N THR A 80 -55.05 -53.64 -10.44
CA THR A 80 -53.73 -54.26 -10.22
C THR A 80 -53.86 -55.52 -9.37
N GLU A 81 -54.65 -55.48 -8.30
CA GLU A 81 -54.91 -56.64 -7.44
C GLU A 81 -55.63 -57.77 -8.21
N GLU A 82 -56.63 -57.44 -9.03
CA GLU A 82 -57.31 -58.41 -9.88
C GLU A 82 -56.41 -58.99 -10.98
N LEU A 83 -55.55 -58.17 -11.56
CA LEU A 83 -54.54 -58.60 -12.53
C LEU A 83 -53.52 -59.55 -11.88
N ALA A 84 -53.03 -59.23 -10.69
CA ALA A 84 -52.11 -60.08 -9.94
C ALA A 84 -52.74 -61.43 -9.56
N ARG A 85 -54.03 -61.44 -9.23
CA ARG A 85 -54.76 -62.67 -8.87
C ARG A 85 -55.08 -63.57 -10.07
N THR A 86 -55.51 -62.98 -11.19
CA THR A 86 -56.10 -63.73 -12.31
C THR A 86 -55.18 -63.89 -13.51
N GLY A 87 -54.19 -63.02 -13.66
CA GLY A 87 -53.36 -62.92 -14.87
C GLY A 87 -54.11 -62.42 -16.11
N ASN A 88 -55.37 -61.96 -15.99
CA ASN A 88 -56.16 -61.55 -17.15
C ASN A 88 -55.72 -60.18 -17.70
N GLN A 89 -55.21 -60.18 -18.94
CA GLN A 89 -54.74 -59.00 -19.67
C GLN A 89 -55.83 -57.94 -19.94
N ASP A 90 -57.12 -58.25 -19.79
CA ASP A 90 -58.18 -57.24 -19.83
C ASP A 90 -57.98 -56.16 -18.75
N PHE A 91 -57.52 -56.54 -17.55
CA PHE A 91 -57.22 -55.60 -16.46
C PHE A 91 -56.03 -54.70 -16.82
N ALA A 92 -54.97 -55.25 -17.42
CA ALA A 92 -53.83 -54.45 -17.91
C ALA A 92 -54.27 -53.41 -18.96
N ARG A 93 -55.14 -53.81 -19.92
CA ARG A 93 -55.74 -52.90 -20.91
C ARG A 93 -56.66 -51.84 -20.27
N ALA A 94 -57.33 -52.16 -19.17
CA ALA A 94 -58.15 -51.22 -18.43
C ALA A 94 -57.28 -50.17 -17.70
N ILE A 95 -56.23 -50.62 -17.01
CA ILE A 95 -55.23 -49.78 -16.36
C ILE A 95 -54.60 -48.81 -17.38
N ARG A 96 -54.09 -49.33 -18.51
CA ARG A 96 -53.50 -48.51 -19.58
C ARG A 96 -54.42 -47.37 -20.03
N ARG A 97 -55.69 -47.67 -20.30
CA ARG A 97 -56.67 -46.65 -20.70
C ARG A 97 -56.90 -45.61 -19.60
N HIS A 98 -56.90 -46.02 -18.33
CA HIS A 98 -57.03 -45.11 -17.19
C HIS A 98 -55.80 -44.21 -17.04
N LEU A 99 -54.59 -44.77 -17.12
CA LEU A 99 -53.33 -44.02 -17.05
C LEU A 99 -53.27 -42.96 -18.17
N LEU A 100 -53.56 -43.35 -19.42
CA LEU A 100 -53.51 -42.44 -20.57
C LEU A 100 -54.56 -41.33 -20.50
N LYS A 101 -55.78 -41.64 -20.05
CA LYS A 101 -56.91 -40.69 -20.11
C LYS A 101 -57.02 -39.80 -18.87
N ASN A 102 -56.70 -40.34 -17.69
CA ASN A 102 -57.01 -39.72 -16.41
C ASN A 102 -55.77 -39.36 -15.58
N LYS A 103 -54.56 -39.76 -16.00
CA LYS A 103 -53.32 -39.49 -15.26
C LYS A 103 -52.31 -38.77 -16.14
N VAL A 104 -51.63 -39.47 -17.03
CA VAL A 104 -50.52 -38.95 -17.85
C VAL A 104 -50.96 -37.77 -18.73
N SER A 105 -52.18 -37.78 -19.28
CA SER A 105 -52.71 -36.65 -20.07
C SER A 105 -52.94 -35.36 -19.27
N LEU A 106 -52.99 -35.44 -17.94
CA LEU A 106 -53.28 -34.33 -17.04
C LEU A 106 -52.02 -33.77 -16.37
N ASP A 107 -50.90 -34.49 -16.43
CA ASP A 107 -49.62 -34.04 -15.88
C ASP A 107 -48.51 -34.08 -16.94
N PRO A 108 -48.06 -32.92 -17.45
CA PRO A 108 -47.00 -32.86 -18.45
C PRO A 108 -45.61 -33.25 -17.91
N LEU A 109 -45.43 -33.41 -16.60
CA LEU A 109 -44.15 -33.83 -16.02
C LEU A 109 -43.89 -35.33 -16.15
N VAL A 110 -44.96 -36.14 -16.20
CA VAL A 110 -44.87 -37.59 -16.30
C VAL A 110 -44.82 -37.98 -17.78
N VAL A 111 -43.72 -38.59 -18.19
CA VAL A 111 -43.51 -39.07 -19.56
C VAL A 111 -44.20 -40.41 -19.74
N VAL A 112 -44.01 -41.33 -18.79
CA VAL A 112 -44.57 -42.68 -18.80
C VAL A 112 -44.99 -43.10 -17.40
N ALA A 113 -46.05 -43.88 -17.29
CA ALA A 113 -46.50 -44.51 -16.05
C ALA A 113 -46.63 -46.02 -16.25
N ASP A 114 -45.93 -46.78 -15.42
CA ASP A 114 -45.89 -48.23 -15.42
C ASP A 114 -46.48 -48.79 -14.13
N ILE A 115 -47.14 -49.93 -14.24
CA ILE A 115 -47.50 -50.79 -13.12
C ILE A 115 -46.61 -52.03 -13.21
N LEU A 116 -45.82 -52.23 -12.17
CA LEU A 116 -44.95 -53.38 -11.99
C LEU A 116 -45.62 -54.41 -11.09
N ASN A 117 -45.39 -55.69 -11.34
CA ASN A 117 -45.68 -56.74 -10.36
C ASN A 117 -44.62 -56.75 -9.24
N THR A 118 -44.80 -57.65 -8.27
CA THR A 118 -43.85 -57.85 -7.18
C THR A 118 -42.48 -58.37 -7.61
N ASP A 119 -42.33 -58.81 -8.87
CA ASP A 119 -41.07 -59.25 -9.47
C ASP A 119 -40.42 -58.17 -10.34
N MET A 120 -40.84 -56.90 -10.19
CA MET A 120 -40.30 -55.76 -10.92
C MET A 120 -40.50 -55.85 -12.44
N LYS A 121 -41.55 -56.56 -12.88
CA LYS A 121 -41.91 -56.68 -14.29
C LYS A 121 -43.13 -55.82 -14.61
N THR A 122 -43.05 -55.04 -15.68
CA THR A 122 -44.14 -54.18 -16.15
C THR A 122 -45.31 -55.00 -16.65
N ILE A 123 -46.42 -54.96 -15.93
CA ILE A 123 -47.67 -55.69 -16.25
C ILE A 123 -48.72 -54.80 -16.92
N ALA A 124 -48.61 -53.48 -16.77
CA ALA A 124 -49.41 -52.50 -17.51
C ALA A 124 -48.64 -51.18 -17.64
N SER A 125 -48.85 -50.43 -18.73
CA SER A 125 -48.14 -49.17 -18.95
C SER A 125 -48.93 -48.21 -19.84
N SER A 126 -48.70 -46.90 -19.65
CA SER A 126 -49.12 -45.85 -20.58
C SER A 126 -48.36 -45.91 -21.91
N ASP A 127 -47.24 -46.62 -22.00
CA ASP A 127 -46.58 -47.03 -23.24
C ASP A 127 -46.68 -48.55 -23.44
N GLU A 128 -47.33 -48.99 -24.52
CA GLU A 128 -47.60 -50.42 -24.75
C GLU A 128 -46.33 -51.24 -24.91
N LYS A 129 -45.25 -50.60 -25.39
CA LYS A 129 -44.01 -51.30 -25.67
C LYS A 129 -43.17 -51.57 -24.43
N ARG A 130 -43.51 -50.95 -23.29
CA ARG A 130 -42.88 -51.25 -21.99
C ARG A 130 -43.49 -52.46 -21.29
N VAL A 131 -44.65 -52.94 -21.73
CA VAL A 131 -45.27 -54.12 -21.12
C VAL A 131 -44.35 -55.34 -21.28
N GLY A 132 -43.99 -55.96 -20.17
CA GLY A 132 -43.08 -57.11 -20.09
C GLY A 132 -41.62 -56.75 -19.84
N VAL A 133 -41.25 -55.47 -19.81
CA VAL A 133 -39.91 -55.02 -19.39
C VAL A 133 -39.67 -55.38 -17.93
N GLU A 134 -38.48 -55.89 -17.63
CA GLU A 134 -38.05 -56.23 -16.28
C GLU A 134 -37.10 -55.14 -15.77
N GLU A 135 -37.50 -54.45 -14.71
CA GLU A 135 -36.72 -53.40 -14.08
C GLU A 135 -35.60 -54.01 -13.23
N GLN A 136 -34.38 -53.50 -13.41
CA GLN A 136 -33.23 -53.98 -12.67
C GLN A 136 -33.14 -53.32 -11.29
N GLU A 137 -32.99 -54.13 -10.24
CA GLU A 137 -32.85 -53.67 -8.85
C GLU A 137 -31.74 -52.61 -8.67
N HIS A 138 -30.66 -52.68 -9.46
CA HIS A 138 -29.56 -51.72 -9.36
C HIS A 138 -29.94 -50.29 -9.80
N LYS A 139 -30.94 -50.13 -10.67
CA LYS A 139 -31.38 -48.80 -11.17
C LYS A 139 -32.12 -48.00 -10.10
N GLU A 140 -32.76 -48.68 -9.15
CA GLU A 140 -33.59 -48.06 -8.10
C GLU A 140 -32.89 -47.89 -6.75
N GLY A 141 -31.65 -48.39 -6.63
CA GLY A 141 -30.78 -48.13 -5.49
C GLY A 141 -31.15 -48.86 -4.19
N LYS A 142 -32.17 -49.72 -4.20
CA LYS A 142 -32.53 -50.62 -3.09
C LYS A 142 -32.80 -52.04 -3.57
N SER A 143 -32.56 -52.98 -2.67
CA SER A 143 -32.89 -54.40 -2.86
C SER A 143 -34.40 -54.61 -2.93
N LYS A 144 -34.83 -55.70 -3.58
CA LYS A 144 -36.25 -56.07 -3.66
C LYS A 144 -36.89 -56.21 -2.28
N GLU A 145 -36.15 -56.73 -1.29
CA GLU A 145 -36.62 -56.83 0.09
C GLU A 145 -36.95 -55.46 0.70
N GLU A 146 -36.10 -54.46 0.44
CA GLU A 146 -36.33 -53.09 0.91
C GLU A 146 -37.51 -52.42 0.18
N LEU A 147 -37.67 -52.68 -1.12
CA LEU A 147 -38.82 -52.20 -1.90
C LEU A 147 -40.14 -52.79 -1.38
N MET A 148 -40.16 -54.10 -1.10
CA MET A 148 -41.33 -54.78 -0.55
C MET A 148 -41.69 -54.30 0.87
N ALA A 149 -40.71 -53.80 1.63
CA ALA A 149 -40.89 -53.25 2.97
C ALA A 149 -41.45 -51.82 2.99
N LEU A 150 -41.52 -51.13 1.85
CA LEU A 150 -42.06 -49.77 1.76
C LEU A 150 -43.52 -49.73 2.27
N LYS A 151 -43.83 -48.71 3.08
CA LYS A 151 -45.18 -48.48 3.58
C LYS A 151 -46.03 -47.77 2.54
N TYR A 152 -47.34 -47.76 2.75
CA TYR A 152 -48.26 -46.97 1.94
C TYR A 152 -47.80 -45.51 1.86
N GLY A 153 -47.73 -44.98 0.63
CA GLY A 153 -47.31 -43.61 0.35
C GLY A 153 -45.81 -43.34 0.42
N GLU A 154 -44.99 -44.28 0.92
CA GLU A 154 -43.54 -44.15 0.83
C GLU A 154 -43.11 -44.28 -0.63
N THR A 155 -42.47 -43.24 -1.14
CA THR A 155 -42.03 -43.18 -2.53
C THR A 155 -40.53 -42.99 -2.59
N MET A 156 -39.89 -43.77 -3.45
CA MET A 156 -38.48 -43.63 -3.76
C MET A 156 -38.29 -42.81 -5.03
N ILE A 157 -37.14 -42.14 -5.12
CA ILE A 157 -36.71 -41.40 -6.31
C ILE A 157 -35.39 -42.02 -6.77
N SER A 158 -35.30 -42.38 -8.05
CA SER A 158 -34.08 -42.93 -8.62
C SER A 158 -33.04 -41.84 -8.89
N GLN A 159 -31.82 -42.25 -9.21
CA GLN A 159 -30.83 -41.34 -9.79
C GLN A 159 -31.25 -40.92 -11.21
N ILE A 160 -30.74 -39.77 -11.66
CA ILE A 160 -30.89 -39.35 -13.05
C ILE A 160 -30.03 -40.24 -13.95
N MET A 161 -30.63 -40.81 -14.98
CA MET A 161 -30.02 -41.73 -15.93
C MET A 161 -30.47 -41.43 -17.36
N ILE A 162 -29.67 -41.81 -18.36
CA ILE A 162 -30.13 -41.83 -19.75
C ILE A 162 -30.79 -43.18 -19.98
N GLU A 163 -32.07 -43.15 -20.36
CA GLU A 163 -32.79 -44.35 -20.76
C GLU A 163 -32.52 -44.60 -22.25
N GLN A 164 -31.95 -45.77 -22.57
CA GLN A 164 -31.55 -46.09 -23.95
C GLN A 164 -32.78 -46.31 -24.83
N GLU A 165 -32.63 -46.02 -26.12
CA GLU A 165 -33.70 -46.06 -27.14
C GLU A 165 -34.43 -47.42 -27.23
N SER A 166 -33.84 -48.51 -26.72
CA SER A 166 -34.46 -49.83 -26.61
C SER A 166 -35.44 -50.00 -25.46
N GLU A 167 -35.38 -49.17 -24.41
CA GLU A 167 -36.23 -49.22 -23.21
C GLU A 167 -37.48 -48.32 -23.35
N ILE A 168 -37.41 -47.28 -24.19
CA ILE A 168 -38.54 -46.43 -24.59
C ILE A 168 -38.78 -46.60 -26.09
N ALA A 169 -39.39 -47.72 -26.47
CA ALA A 169 -39.61 -47.97 -27.89
C ALA A 169 -40.64 -46.96 -28.44
N GLY A 170 -40.23 -46.02 -29.28
CA GLY A 170 -41.14 -44.99 -29.79
C GLY A 170 -40.49 -43.93 -30.66
N GLY A 171 -39.21 -43.63 -30.45
CA GLY A 171 -38.49 -42.68 -31.30
C GLY A 171 -39.06 -41.26 -31.26
N ILE A 172 -39.68 -40.84 -30.15
CA ILE A 172 -40.21 -39.47 -30.00
C ILE A 172 -39.30 -38.59 -29.12
N HIS A 173 -38.34 -39.17 -28.39
CA HIS A 173 -37.45 -38.40 -27.53
C HIS A 173 -36.00 -38.90 -27.65
N PRO A 174 -35.02 -38.02 -27.95
CA PRO A 174 -33.59 -38.30 -27.83
C PRO A 174 -33.20 -38.97 -26.51
N GLU A 175 -31.97 -39.49 -26.45
CA GLU A 175 -31.24 -39.89 -25.23
C GLU A 175 -31.28 -38.76 -24.18
N TYR A 176 -32.41 -38.62 -23.50
CA TYR A 176 -32.64 -37.55 -22.55
C TYR A 176 -32.55 -38.11 -21.14
N PRO A 177 -32.01 -37.32 -20.20
CA PRO A 177 -31.92 -37.76 -18.83
C PRO A 177 -33.32 -37.83 -18.22
N VAL A 178 -33.62 -38.96 -17.58
CA VAL A 178 -34.86 -39.22 -16.84
C VAL A 178 -34.53 -39.64 -15.42
N PHE A 179 -35.50 -39.50 -14.53
CA PHE A 179 -35.48 -40.10 -13.21
C PHE A 179 -36.86 -40.66 -12.90
N HIS A 180 -36.91 -41.67 -12.06
CA HIS A 180 -38.14 -42.39 -11.79
C HIS A 180 -38.59 -42.17 -10.35
N SER A 181 -39.89 -42.26 -10.13
CA SER A 181 -40.42 -42.52 -8.80
C SER A 181 -40.99 -43.94 -8.73
N LEU A 182 -40.72 -44.63 -7.62
CA LEU A 182 -41.30 -45.94 -7.34
C LEU A 182 -42.13 -45.86 -6.06
N THR A 183 -43.39 -46.26 -6.16
CA THR A 183 -44.33 -46.27 -5.03
C THR A 183 -45.04 -47.61 -4.92
N PRO A 184 -45.14 -48.24 -3.74
CA PRO A 184 -45.84 -49.51 -3.58
C PRO A 184 -47.35 -49.31 -3.75
N ILE A 185 -47.97 -50.20 -4.51
CA ILE A 185 -49.42 -50.35 -4.60
C ILE A 185 -49.83 -51.39 -3.57
N LYS A 186 -50.54 -50.96 -2.53
CA LYS A 186 -51.02 -51.85 -1.46
C LYS A 186 -52.37 -52.47 -1.81
N SER A 187 -52.68 -53.65 -1.25
CA SER A 187 -54.01 -54.26 -1.32
C SER A 187 -55.08 -53.39 -0.65
N ALA A 188 -56.36 -53.73 -0.85
CA ALA A 188 -57.47 -52.97 -0.27
C ALA A 188 -57.45 -52.86 1.27
N ASP A 189 -56.93 -53.88 1.95
CA ASP A 189 -56.70 -53.92 3.41
C ASP A 189 -55.42 -53.18 3.86
N ASN A 190 -54.63 -52.69 2.92
CA ASN A 190 -53.35 -52.00 3.11
C ASN A 190 -52.25 -52.88 3.75
N GLU A 191 -52.41 -54.20 3.78
CA GLU A 191 -51.47 -55.11 4.45
C GLU A 191 -50.38 -55.64 3.49
N THR A 192 -50.72 -55.88 2.23
CA THR A 192 -49.82 -56.54 1.26
C THR A 192 -49.48 -55.62 0.10
N THR A 193 -48.25 -55.72 -0.42
CA THR A 193 -47.87 -55.06 -1.67
C THR A 193 -48.32 -55.93 -2.84
N VAL A 194 -49.22 -55.43 -3.68
CA VAL A 194 -49.74 -56.16 -4.86
C VAL A 194 -48.96 -55.82 -6.14
N GLY A 195 -48.17 -54.74 -6.11
CA GLY A 195 -47.34 -54.27 -7.20
C GLY A 195 -46.72 -52.92 -6.87
N PHE A 196 -46.12 -52.27 -7.88
CA PHE A 196 -45.55 -50.94 -7.73
C PHE A 196 -46.00 -50.04 -8.88
N LEU A 197 -46.15 -48.75 -8.59
CA LEU A 197 -46.32 -47.70 -9.57
C LEU A 197 -44.92 -47.12 -9.84
N LEU A 198 -44.49 -47.16 -11.09
CA LEU A 198 -43.26 -46.55 -11.56
C LEU A 198 -43.60 -45.38 -12.49
N LEU A 199 -43.23 -44.16 -12.12
CA LEU A 199 -43.44 -42.97 -12.95
C LEU A 199 -42.11 -42.47 -13.49
N HIS A 200 -42.08 -42.18 -14.78
CA HIS A 200 -40.91 -41.69 -15.49
C HIS A 200 -41.02 -40.18 -15.67
N PHE A 201 -40.07 -39.43 -15.11
CA PHE A 201 -40.02 -37.97 -15.19
C PHE A 201 -38.86 -37.51 -16.06
N SER A 202 -39.11 -36.44 -16.83
CA SER A 202 -38.03 -35.74 -17.53
C SER A 202 -37.14 -34.97 -16.54
N ALA A 203 -35.82 -35.13 -16.66
CA ALA A 203 -34.86 -34.31 -15.91
C ALA A 203 -34.86 -32.83 -16.33
N ASP A 204 -35.55 -32.46 -17.43
CA ASP A 204 -35.67 -31.07 -17.87
C ASP A 204 -36.24 -30.17 -16.76
N SER A 205 -37.14 -30.71 -15.94
CA SER A 205 -37.73 -29.98 -14.81
C SER A 205 -36.68 -29.57 -13.77
N ILE A 206 -35.69 -30.44 -13.52
CA ILE A 206 -34.57 -30.15 -12.62
C ILE A 206 -33.65 -29.10 -13.26
N ASN A 207 -33.41 -29.21 -14.57
CA ASN A 207 -32.64 -28.22 -15.32
C ASN A 207 -33.26 -26.82 -15.21
N LYS A 208 -34.60 -26.73 -15.26
CA LYS A 208 -35.31 -25.46 -15.07
C LYS A 208 -35.14 -24.87 -13.68
N ILE A 209 -35.06 -25.70 -12.63
CA ILE A 209 -34.83 -25.25 -11.25
C ILE A 209 -33.42 -24.69 -11.14
N VAL A 210 -32.41 -25.47 -11.52
CA VAL A 210 -30.99 -25.08 -11.47
C VAL A 210 -30.71 -23.87 -12.36
N GLY A 211 -31.35 -23.79 -13.53
CA GLY A 211 -31.23 -22.66 -14.47
C GLY A 211 -32.09 -21.44 -14.12
N GLY A 212 -32.93 -21.52 -13.08
CA GLY A 212 -33.77 -20.41 -12.63
C GLY A 212 -35.03 -20.13 -13.45
N SER A 213 -35.30 -20.85 -14.54
CA SER A 213 -36.53 -20.65 -15.32
C SER A 213 -37.78 -21.20 -14.62
N PHE A 214 -37.62 -22.17 -13.71
CA PHE A 214 -38.73 -22.77 -12.97
C PHE A 214 -39.53 -21.72 -12.17
N GLN A 215 -38.86 -20.81 -11.47
CA GLN A 215 -39.55 -19.75 -10.72
C GLN A 215 -40.23 -18.73 -11.64
N ILE A 216 -39.68 -18.48 -12.83
CA ILE A 216 -40.29 -17.60 -13.83
C ILE A 216 -41.57 -18.24 -14.36
N ASP A 217 -41.55 -19.54 -14.64
CA ASP A 217 -42.73 -20.33 -15.04
C ASP A 217 -43.84 -20.28 -13.96
N LEU A 218 -43.46 -20.12 -12.68
CA LEU A 218 -44.38 -19.93 -11.54
C LEU A 218 -44.83 -18.48 -11.31
N GLY A 219 -44.40 -17.53 -12.14
CA GLY A 219 -44.83 -16.13 -12.10
C GLY A 219 -43.83 -15.16 -11.44
N ALA A 220 -42.60 -15.60 -11.12
CA ALA A 220 -41.54 -14.68 -10.71
C ALA A 220 -41.03 -13.84 -11.90
N LEU A 221 -40.52 -12.64 -11.62
CA LEU A 221 -39.98 -11.75 -12.67
C LEU A 221 -38.56 -12.12 -13.13
N SER A 222 -37.77 -12.75 -12.26
CA SER A 222 -36.42 -13.21 -12.56
C SER A 222 -36.14 -14.52 -11.83
N GLY A 223 -35.07 -15.21 -12.23
CA GLY A 223 -34.56 -16.40 -11.54
C GLY A 223 -33.09 -16.65 -11.82
N GLN A 224 -32.36 -16.99 -10.75
CA GLN A 224 -30.90 -17.14 -10.76
C GLN A 224 -30.15 -15.98 -11.42
N GLU A 225 -30.66 -14.74 -11.28
CA GLU A 225 -30.14 -13.56 -11.97
C GLU A 225 -28.67 -13.28 -11.66
N PHE A 226 -28.25 -13.54 -10.41
CA PHE A 226 -26.84 -13.47 -10.03
C PHE A 226 -25.99 -14.38 -10.93
N ILE A 227 -26.33 -15.65 -11.09
CA ILE A 227 -25.56 -16.61 -11.90
C ILE A 227 -25.61 -16.23 -13.38
N LEU A 228 -26.79 -15.86 -13.89
CA LEU A 228 -26.98 -15.57 -15.32
C LEU A 228 -26.27 -14.29 -15.78
N ASN A 229 -26.12 -13.29 -14.90
CA ASN A 229 -25.45 -12.03 -15.22
C ASN A 229 -23.91 -12.13 -15.21
N GLN A 230 -23.35 -13.20 -14.63
CA GLN A 230 -21.90 -13.43 -14.64
C GLN A 230 -21.50 -14.24 -15.89
N LYS A 231 -20.27 -14.01 -16.35
CA LYS A 231 -19.70 -14.67 -17.54
C LYS A 231 -19.25 -16.09 -17.26
N THR A 232 -18.77 -16.35 -16.05
CA THR A 232 -18.16 -17.62 -15.65
C THR A 232 -18.93 -18.35 -14.58
N ALA A 233 -19.96 -17.73 -13.98
CA ALA A 233 -20.74 -18.40 -12.95
C ALA A 233 -21.62 -19.50 -13.55
N GLU A 234 -21.74 -20.60 -12.83
CA GLU A 234 -22.59 -21.72 -13.21
C GLU A 234 -23.05 -22.46 -11.98
N MET A 235 -24.23 -23.05 -12.10
CA MET A 235 -24.76 -23.99 -11.14
C MET A 235 -25.11 -25.27 -11.86
N PHE A 236 -24.71 -26.41 -11.29
CA PHE A 236 -24.99 -27.71 -11.89
C PHE A 236 -24.99 -28.83 -10.84
N LEU A 237 -25.62 -29.95 -11.17
CA LEU A 237 -25.69 -31.12 -10.32
C LEU A 237 -24.69 -32.19 -10.80
N VAL A 238 -24.14 -32.95 -9.86
CA VAL A 238 -23.22 -34.07 -10.08
C VAL A 238 -23.71 -35.29 -9.31
N ASN A 239 -23.73 -36.47 -9.93
CA ASN A 239 -24.08 -37.73 -9.25
C ASN A 239 -22.89 -38.37 -8.51
N LYS A 240 -23.14 -39.41 -7.70
CA LYS A 240 -22.09 -40.16 -6.99
C LYS A 240 -20.96 -40.73 -7.85
N ASN A 241 -21.20 -40.95 -9.14
CA ASN A 241 -20.19 -41.43 -10.08
C ASN A 241 -19.27 -40.31 -10.59
N GLY A 242 -19.54 -39.07 -10.17
CA GLY A 242 -18.83 -37.87 -10.57
C GLY A 242 -19.30 -37.32 -11.91
N PHE A 243 -20.42 -37.75 -12.48
CA PHE A 243 -20.90 -37.21 -13.74
C PHE A 243 -21.89 -36.07 -13.54
N MET A 244 -21.77 -35.03 -14.37
CA MET A 244 -22.73 -33.93 -14.42
C MET A 244 -24.10 -34.45 -14.87
N ILE A 245 -25.18 -34.10 -14.17
CA ILE A 245 -26.55 -34.55 -14.46
C ILE A 245 -27.48 -33.44 -14.96
N THR A 246 -27.00 -32.20 -14.98
CA THR A 246 -27.65 -31.04 -15.58
C THR A 246 -26.79 -30.48 -16.72
N PRO A 247 -27.38 -29.82 -17.73
CA PRO A 247 -26.59 -29.28 -18.84
C PRO A 247 -25.68 -28.15 -18.37
N SER A 248 -24.48 -28.10 -18.94
CA SER A 248 -23.55 -27.00 -18.75
C SER A 248 -23.90 -25.83 -19.65
N ARG A 249 -23.68 -24.61 -19.17
CA ARG A 249 -23.75 -23.36 -19.95
C ARG A 249 -22.60 -23.24 -20.95
N PHE A 250 -21.50 -23.96 -20.74
CA PHE A 250 -20.25 -23.78 -21.48
C PHE A 250 -19.88 -24.98 -22.35
N ILE A 251 -20.31 -26.19 -21.97
CA ILE A 251 -20.01 -27.43 -22.69
C ILE A 251 -21.30 -28.05 -23.23
N LYS A 252 -21.35 -28.29 -24.54
CA LYS A 252 -22.44 -29.06 -25.16
C LYS A 252 -22.35 -30.54 -24.76
N ASP A 253 -23.51 -31.19 -24.66
CA ASP A 253 -23.63 -32.62 -24.37
C ASP A 253 -22.92 -33.03 -23.07
N SER A 254 -22.93 -32.16 -22.05
CA SER A 254 -22.23 -32.38 -20.77
C SER A 254 -22.88 -33.44 -19.89
N VAL A 255 -24.20 -33.62 -20.01
CA VAL A 255 -24.98 -34.52 -19.15
C VAL A 255 -24.54 -35.96 -19.34
N LEU A 256 -24.15 -36.62 -18.24
CA LEU A 256 -23.57 -37.95 -18.16
C LEU A 256 -22.29 -38.20 -18.98
N ASN A 257 -21.75 -37.17 -19.64
CA ASN A 257 -20.50 -37.27 -20.41
C ASN A 257 -19.34 -36.50 -19.76
N LYS A 258 -19.64 -35.46 -18.97
CA LYS A 258 -18.61 -34.68 -18.26
C LYS A 258 -18.44 -35.21 -16.84
N LYS A 259 -17.27 -35.78 -16.58
CA LYS A 259 -16.84 -36.15 -15.23
C LYS A 259 -16.27 -34.93 -14.50
N ILE A 260 -16.69 -34.77 -13.25
CA ILE A 260 -16.35 -33.74 -12.28
C ILE A 260 -15.77 -34.47 -11.08
N ASP A 261 -14.47 -34.29 -10.87
CA ASP A 261 -13.73 -34.85 -9.74
C ASP A 261 -12.96 -33.70 -9.10
N ASN A 262 -13.48 -33.19 -7.99
CA ASN A 262 -12.94 -32.04 -7.30
C ASN A 262 -13.12 -32.17 -5.77
N PRO A 263 -12.47 -31.31 -4.97
CA PRO A 263 -12.57 -31.35 -3.52
C PRO A 263 -14.00 -31.22 -2.99
N ALA A 264 -14.88 -30.48 -3.68
CA ALA A 264 -16.25 -30.26 -3.26
C ALA A 264 -17.11 -31.53 -3.42
N THR A 265 -17.01 -32.22 -4.56
CA THR A 265 -17.69 -33.51 -4.77
C THR A 265 -17.18 -34.57 -3.79
N GLN A 266 -15.86 -34.59 -3.52
CA GLN A 266 -15.27 -35.53 -2.57
C GLN A 266 -15.74 -35.26 -1.13
N ALA A 267 -15.81 -33.99 -0.71
CA ALA A 267 -16.31 -33.61 0.61
C ALA A 267 -17.77 -34.04 0.82
N CYS A 268 -18.64 -33.88 -0.18
CA CYS A 268 -20.02 -34.34 -0.07
C CYS A 268 -20.14 -35.87 -0.09
N PHE A 269 -19.53 -36.57 -1.05
CA PHE A 269 -19.72 -38.01 -1.20
C PHE A 269 -18.98 -38.85 -0.16
N ASN A 270 -17.78 -38.43 0.25
CA ASN A 270 -16.96 -39.18 1.20
C ASN A 270 -17.16 -38.72 2.64
N ASP A 271 -17.20 -37.40 2.86
CA ASP A 271 -17.20 -36.83 4.23
C ASP A 271 -18.60 -36.39 4.69
N ARG A 272 -19.61 -36.44 3.82
CA ARG A 272 -20.97 -35.90 4.06
C ARG A 272 -20.96 -34.46 4.57
N ARG A 273 -20.10 -33.64 3.97
CA ARG A 273 -19.88 -32.26 4.40
C ARG A 273 -19.92 -31.33 3.19
N GLU A 274 -20.67 -30.26 3.33
CA GLU A 274 -20.67 -29.16 2.37
C GLU A 274 -19.28 -28.52 2.26
N TYR A 275 -19.02 -27.97 1.08
CA TYR A 275 -17.75 -27.37 0.73
C TYR A 275 -17.97 -25.92 0.31
N ASN A 276 -17.19 -25.02 0.91
CA ASN A 276 -17.07 -23.64 0.49
C ASN A 276 -15.59 -23.30 0.45
N GLY A 277 -15.10 -22.88 -0.72
CA GLY A 277 -13.69 -22.67 -0.95
C GLY A 277 -13.38 -22.50 -2.42
N ASP A 278 -12.15 -22.84 -2.79
CA ASP A 278 -11.64 -22.67 -4.14
C ASP A 278 -10.92 -23.92 -4.63
N TYR A 279 -10.98 -24.13 -5.94
CA TYR A 279 -10.23 -25.16 -6.63
C TYR A 279 -10.12 -24.83 -8.13
N VAL A 280 -9.42 -25.67 -8.89
CA VAL A 280 -9.35 -25.54 -10.35
C VAL A 280 -10.60 -26.13 -10.98
N GLY A 281 -11.48 -25.28 -11.49
CA GLY A 281 -12.74 -25.66 -12.13
C GLY A 281 -12.53 -26.53 -13.37
N TYR A 282 -13.59 -27.16 -13.85
CA TYR A 282 -13.51 -28.10 -14.98
C TYR A 282 -13.17 -27.43 -16.33
N LEU A 283 -13.25 -26.09 -16.40
CA LEU A 283 -12.79 -25.25 -17.50
C LEU A 283 -11.29 -24.90 -17.42
N GLY A 284 -10.59 -25.30 -16.34
CA GLY A 284 -9.15 -25.13 -16.15
C GLY A 284 -8.71 -23.86 -15.42
N GLY A 285 -9.62 -22.95 -15.07
CA GLY A 285 -9.35 -21.76 -14.26
C GLY A 285 -9.67 -21.96 -12.77
N GLU A 286 -9.12 -21.11 -11.90
CA GLU A 286 -9.51 -21.08 -10.49
C GLU A 286 -10.95 -20.59 -10.34
N VAL A 287 -11.73 -21.29 -9.52
CA VAL A 287 -13.12 -20.94 -9.21
C VAL A 287 -13.31 -20.84 -7.71
N GLN A 288 -14.18 -19.93 -7.29
CA GLN A 288 -14.81 -19.98 -5.97
C GLN A 288 -16.08 -20.82 -6.07
N VAL A 289 -16.31 -21.66 -5.08
CA VAL A 289 -17.38 -22.66 -5.09
C VAL A 289 -18.15 -22.70 -3.77
N ALA A 290 -19.44 -23.00 -3.87
CA ALA A 290 -20.23 -23.54 -2.78
C ALA A 290 -20.90 -24.84 -3.25
N SER A 291 -20.92 -25.85 -2.38
CA SER A 291 -21.58 -27.13 -2.66
C SER A 291 -22.65 -27.46 -1.63
N MET A 292 -23.79 -27.99 -2.10
CA MET A 292 -24.85 -28.54 -1.26
C MET A 292 -24.98 -30.04 -1.51
N CYS A 293 -25.07 -30.82 -0.44
CA CYS A 293 -25.05 -32.28 -0.51
C CYS A 293 -26.47 -32.84 -0.35
N LEU A 294 -27.10 -33.26 -1.46
CA LEU A 294 -28.39 -33.95 -1.44
C LEU A 294 -28.17 -35.44 -1.11
N VAL A 295 -27.87 -35.71 0.17
CA VAL A 295 -27.41 -37.02 0.65
C VAL A 295 -28.37 -38.16 0.31
N ASP A 296 -29.68 -37.96 0.48
CA ASP A 296 -30.69 -38.99 0.22
C ASP A 296 -30.83 -39.35 -1.27
N TYR A 297 -30.28 -38.51 -2.15
CA TYR A 297 -30.37 -38.65 -3.61
C TYR A 297 -29.03 -38.97 -4.26
N ASP A 298 -27.93 -39.08 -3.49
CA ASP A 298 -26.57 -39.29 -4.01
C ASP A 298 -26.15 -38.22 -5.05
N VAL A 299 -26.53 -36.96 -4.80
CA VAL A 299 -26.29 -35.83 -5.71
C VAL A 299 -25.64 -34.66 -4.97
N VAL A 300 -24.78 -33.93 -5.67
CA VAL A 300 -24.14 -32.71 -5.20
C VAL A 300 -24.51 -31.57 -6.12
N LEU A 301 -25.02 -30.48 -5.56
CA LEU A 301 -25.19 -29.21 -6.25
C LEU A 301 -23.91 -28.41 -6.11
N LEU A 302 -23.33 -27.97 -7.22
CA LEU A 302 -22.17 -27.09 -7.26
C LEU A 302 -22.60 -25.75 -7.82
N THR A 303 -22.20 -24.68 -7.14
CA THR A 303 -22.28 -23.31 -7.65
C THR A 303 -20.88 -22.74 -7.72
N GLU A 304 -20.39 -22.47 -8.91
CA GLU A 304 -19.02 -22.04 -9.18
C GLU A 304 -19.01 -20.69 -9.89
N ILE A 305 -17.97 -19.89 -9.66
CA ILE A 305 -17.68 -18.66 -10.40
C ILE A 305 -16.16 -18.46 -10.50
N GLY A 306 -15.68 -17.98 -11.64
CA GLY A 306 -14.26 -17.77 -11.89
C GLY A 306 -13.66 -16.69 -10.99
N THR A 307 -12.53 -17.00 -10.37
CA THR A 307 -11.77 -16.10 -9.50
C THR A 307 -11.35 -14.83 -10.23
N ASP A 308 -10.99 -14.92 -11.51
CA ASP A 308 -10.63 -13.77 -12.35
C ASP A 308 -11.80 -12.79 -12.53
N GLU A 309 -13.03 -13.30 -12.63
CA GLU A 309 -14.23 -12.46 -12.78
C GLU A 309 -14.57 -11.75 -11.45
N ILE A 310 -14.51 -12.47 -10.33
CA ILE A 310 -14.73 -11.92 -8.99
C ILE A 310 -13.79 -10.74 -8.71
N PHE A 311 -12.50 -10.89 -9.04
CA PHE A 311 -11.48 -9.89 -8.71
C PHE A 311 -11.25 -8.84 -9.81
N ALA A 312 -11.84 -8.98 -10.99
CA ALA A 312 -11.71 -7.98 -12.07
C ALA A 312 -12.14 -6.56 -11.65
N PRO A 313 -13.28 -6.35 -10.95
CA PRO A 313 -13.66 -5.03 -10.43
C PRO A 313 -12.64 -4.49 -9.42
N LEU A 314 -12.07 -5.36 -8.58
CA LEU A 314 -11.08 -5.00 -7.57
C LEU A 314 -9.78 -4.48 -8.21
N VAL A 315 -9.35 -5.05 -9.34
CA VAL A 315 -8.18 -4.57 -10.09
C VAL A 315 -8.40 -3.16 -10.65
N LYS A 316 -9.61 -2.85 -11.12
CA LYS A 316 -9.96 -1.51 -11.62
C LYS A 316 -9.95 -0.48 -10.49
N GLU A 317 -10.58 -0.80 -9.35
CA GLU A 317 -10.58 0.05 -8.16
C GLU A 317 -9.17 0.25 -7.57
N ARG A 318 -8.33 -0.79 -7.59
CA ARG A 318 -6.92 -0.71 -7.23
C ARG A 318 -6.18 0.30 -8.11
N ASN A 319 -6.34 0.22 -9.44
CA ASN A 319 -5.65 1.13 -10.34
C ASN A 319 -6.09 2.60 -10.15
N ASN A 320 -7.39 2.84 -9.89
CA ASN A 320 -7.90 4.16 -9.58
C ASN A 320 -7.32 4.69 -8.25
N THR A 321 -7.28 3.85 -7.22
CA THR A 321 -6.70 4.16 -5.91
C THR A 321 -5.22 4.50 -6.03
N ILE A 322 -4.45 3.73 -6.80
CA ILE A 322 -3.03 4.00 -7.07
C ILE A 322 -2.86 5.34 -7.80
N LEU A 323 -3.70 5.65 -8.79
CA LEU A 323 -3.64 6.92 -9.51
C LEU A 323 -3.85 8.11 -8.57
N VAL A 324 -4.87 8.05 -7.72
CA VAL A 324 -5.14 9.08 -6.70
C VAL A 324 -3.98 9.20 -5.71
N ALA A 325 -3.44 8.07 -5.24
CA ALA A 325 -2.28 8.01 -4.37
C ALA A 325 -1.04 8.69 -4.98
N VAL A 326 -0.77 8.44 -6.27
CA VAL A 326 0.34 9.08 -7.01
C VAL A 326 0.10 10.58 -7.15
N LEU A 327 -1.12 11.03 -7.47
CA LEU A 327 -1.45 12.45 -7.54
C LEU A 327 -1.25 13.15 -6.19
N LEU A 328 -1.73 12.56 -5.10
CA LEU A 328 -1.52 13.08 -3.75
C LEU A 328 -0.03 13.15 -3.38
N TRP A 329 0.74 12.15 -3.77
CA TRP A 329 2.19 12.16 -3.56
C TRP A 329 2.88 13.29 -4.33
N ILE A 330 2.53 13.51 -5.60
CA ILE A 330 3.04 14.63 -6.41
C ILE A 330 2.67 15.98 -5.79
N VAL A 331 1.41 16.16 -5.38
CA VAL A 331 0.95 17.37 -4.70
C VAL A 331 1.75 17.60 -3.42
N SER A 332 2.02 16.55 -2.64
CA SER A 332 2.84 16.67 -1.43
C SER A 332 4.26 17.18 -1.74
N ILE A 333 4.90 16.71 -2.82
CA ILE A 333 6.22 17.17 -3.25
C ILE A 333 6.17 18.65 -3.63
N ILE A 334 5.14 19.08 -4.36
CA ILE A 334 4.95 20.49 -4.75
C ILE A 334 4.82 21.36 -3.49
N VAL A 335 4.00 20.94 -2.53
CA VAL A 335 3.82 21.65 -1.25
C VAL A 335 5.16 21.75 -0.50
N ILE A 336 5.89 20.65 -0.35
CA ILE A 336 7.20 20.63 0.32
C ILE A 336 8.20 21.56 -0.39
N LEU A 337 8.20 21.60 -1.72
CA LEU A 337 9.07 22.50 -2.49
C LEU A 337 8.71 23.98 -2.30
N LEU A 338 7.42 24.31 -2.27
CA LEU A 338 6.95 25.69 -2.05
C LEU A 338 7.32 26.17 -0.64
N PHE A 339 7.00 25.39 0.39
CA PHE A 339 7.36 25.73 1.78
C PHE A 339 8.87 25.76 1.98
N GLY A 340 9.59 24.78 1.43
CA GLY A 340 11.05 24.76 1.47
C GLY A 340 11.67 26.04 0.90
N ARG A 341 11.19 26.51 -0.26
CA ARG A 341 11.67 27.77 -0.84
C ARG A 341 11.42 29.00 0.05
N ILE A 342 10.30 29.04 0.76
CA ILE A 342 9.97 30.17 1.63
C ILE A 342 10.90 30.21 2.85
N PHE A 343 11.02 29.09 3.58
CA PHE A 343 11.82 29.03 4.81
C PHE A 343 13.32 29.09 4.55
N LEU A 344 13.83 28.28 3.61
CA LEU A 344 15.28 28.22 3.36
C LEU A 344 15.82 29.50 2.74
N ARG A 345 15.01 30.27 2.01
CA ARG A 345 15.45 31.55 1.44
C ARG A 345 15.88 32.54 2.53
N ASN A 346 15.14 32.62 3.64
CA ASN A 346 15.49 33.53 4.74
C ASN A 346 16.78 33.07 5.45
N ILE A 347 16.94 31.76 5.69
CA ILE A 347 18.18 31.21 6.26
C ILE A 347 19.38 31.47 5.33
N LEU A 348 19.22 31.30 4.02
CA LEU A 348 20.28 31.58 3.05
C LEU A 348 20.67 33.06 3.03
N LYS A 349 19.72 34.00 3.17
CA LYS A 349 20.02 35.44 3.30
C LYS A 349 20.88 35.74 4.54
N ILE A 350 20.64 35.06 5.66
CA ILE A 350 21.47 35.21 6.87
C ILE A 350 22.88 34.70 6.59
N ASN A 351 23.01 33.51 5.99
CA ASN A 351 24.30 32.95 5.61
C ASN A 351 25.07 33.83 4.62
N ASP A 352 24.39 34.43 3.63
CA ASP A 352 25.02 35.34 2.66
C ASP A 352 25.51 36.62 3.34
N THR A 353 24.74 37.16 4.28
CA THR A 353 25.16 38.33 5.08
C THR A 353 26.37 37.98 5.95
N ALA A 354 26.35 36.81 6.60
CA ALA A 354 27.46 36.33 7.39
C ALA A 354 28.75 36.14 6.56
N ASN A 355 28.65 35.71 5.30
CA ASN A 355 29.81 35.62 4.41
C ASN A 355 30.40 37.01 4.09
N LYS A 356 29.56 38.03 3.88
CA LYS A 356 30.04 39.42 3.68
C LYS A 356 30.69 40.00 4.93
N VAL A 357 30.16 39.67 6.09
CA VAL A 357 30.74 40.04 7.39
C VAL A 357 32.11 39.39 7.58
N LYS A 358 32.26 38.11 7.19
CA LYS A 358 33.55 37.41 7.19
C LYS A 358 34.59 38.10 6.28
N GLU A 359 34.17 38.74 5.21
CA GLU A 359 35.02 39.53 4.32
C GLU A 359 35.37 40.92 4.87
N GLY A 360 34.93 41.26 6.09
CA GLY A 360 35.23 42.52 6.78
C GLY A 360 34.22 43.65 6.53
N ASN A 361 33.11 43.38 5.84
CA ASN A 361 32.04 44.35 5.65
C ASN A 361 30.99 44.21 6.77
N PHE A 362 31.08 45.07 7.80
CA PHE A 362 30.17 45.02 8.95
C PHE A 362 28.91 45.88 8.78
N SER A 363 28.79 46.69 7.73
CA SER A 363 27.63 47.57 7.49
C SER A 363 26.44 46.86 6.80
N VAL A 364 26.59 45.58 6.45
CA VAL A 364 25.51 44.78 5.84
C VAL A 364 24.50 44.32 6.89
N ARG A 365 23.23 44.17 6.51
CA ARG A 365 22.16 43.70 7.40
C ARG A 365 21.25 42.69 6.70
N THR A 366 20.76 41.71 7.45
CA THR A 366 19.75 40.76 6.97
C THR A 366 18.39 41.44 6.96
N ARG A 367 17.96 41.98 5.81
CA ARG A 367 16.62 42.55 5.60
C ARG A 367 15.57 41.43 5.49
N ILE A 368 15.22 40.84 6.63
CA ILE A 368 14.26 39.73 6.74
C ILE A 368 13.07 40.22 7.57
N GLU A 369 11.90 40.25 6.94
CA GLU A 369 10.62 40.60 7.58
C GLU A 369 9.85 39.30 7.79
N SER A 370 10.20 38.57 8.84
CA SER A 370 9.51 37.35 9.26
C SER A 370 9.07 37.50 10.71
N ARG A 371 7.93 36.90 11.07
CA ARG A 371 7.37 36.94 12.44
C ARG A 371 7.52 35.58 13.15
N ASP A 372 8.49 34.79 12.70
CA ASP A 372 8.86 33.47 13.24
C ASP A 372 10.27 33.52 13.85
N GLU A 373 10.77 32.39 14.34
CA GLU A 373 12.09 32.25 14.97
C GLU A 373 13.24 32.64 14.02
N VAL A 374 13.01 32.58 12.70
CA VAL A 374 13.99 33.04 11.69
C VAL A 374 14.05 34.57 11.66
N GLY A 375 12.92 35.25 11.88
CA GLY A 375 12.87 36.70 12.09
C GLY A 375 13.63 37.14 13.34
N ASP A 376 13.41 36.46 14.46
CA ASP A 376 14.09 36.75 15.73
C ASP A 376 15.62 36.55 15.61
N LEU A 377 16.04 35.49 14.92
CA LEU A 377 17.45 35.25 14.62
C LEU A 377 18.05 36.37 13.75
N ALA A 378 17.32 36.82 12.72
CA ALA A 378 17.78 37.90 11.86
C ALA A 378 17.93 39.23 12.61
N GLN A 379 17.01 39.54 13.52
CA GLN A 379 17.09 40.74 14.37
C GLN A 379 18.29 40.66 15.32
N THR A 380 18.45 39.53 16.01
CA THR A 380 19.58 39.30 16.93
C THR A 380 20.92 39.40 16.18
N PHE A 381 20.99 38.82 14.99
CA PHE A 381 22.19 38.89 14.13
C PHE A 381 22.50 40.32 13.71
N ASN A 382 21.49 41.11 13.31
CA ASN A 382 21.67 42.52 12.97
C ASN A 382 22.17 43.35 14.16
N SER A 383 21.62 43.15 15.36
CA SER A 383 22.08 43.85 16.58
C SER A 383 23.53 43.51 16.93
N MET A 384 23.98 42.28 16.68
CA MET A 384 25.41 41.92 16.82
C MET A 384 26.28 42.71 15.83
N LEU A 385 25.83 42.88 14.59
CA LEU A 385 26.56 43.66 13.59
C LEU A 385 26.61 45.15 13.95
N ASP A 386 25.54 45.71 14.53
CA ASP A 386 25.53 47.08 15.04
C ASP A 386 26.62 47.27 16.11
N ASN A 387 26.74 46.34 17.05
CA ASN A 387 27.77 46.38 18.11
C ASN A 387 29.20 46.25 17.55
N ILE A 388 29.40 45.40 16.54
CA ILE A 388 30.72 45.23 15.90
C ILE A 388 31.10 46.50 15.13
N GLU A 389 30.18 47.08 14.37
CA GLU A 389 30.42 48.32 13.62
C GLU A 389 30.74 49.49 14.56
N HIS A 390 30.01 49.62 15.67
CA HIS A 390 30.30 50.61 16.71
C HIS A 390 31.71 50.41 17.31
N SER A 391 32.06 49.17 17.66
CA SER A 391 33.39 48.85 18.21
C SER A 391 34.51 49.17 17.23
N GLN A 392 34.28 49.00 15.92
CA GLN A 392 35.26 49.34 14.89
C GLN A 392 35.45 50.85 14.72
N ILE A 393 34.37 51.63 14.84
CA ILE A 393 34.43 53.10 14.87
C ILE A 393 35.25 53.57 16.07
N GLU A 394 34.95 53.07 17.27
CA GLU A 394 35.70 53.39 18.49
C GLU A 394 37.19 53.03 18.36
N LEU A 395 37.50 51.86 17.79
CA LEU A 395 38.88 51.43 17.57
C LEU A 395 39.62 52.36 16.59
N ASN A 396 38.95 52.82 15.54
CA ASN A 396 39.54 53.75 14.57
C ASN A 396 39.78 55.13 15.19
N GLU A 397 38.83 55.64 15.99
CA GLU A 397 39.02 56.88 16.75
C GLU A 397 40.18 56.77 17.74
N PHE A 398 40.30 55.63 18.43
CA PHE A 398 41.41 55.35 19.33
C PHE A 398 42.75 55.29 18.59
N ASN A 399 42.80 54.64 17.42
CA ASN A 399 44.00 54.59 16.57
C ASN A 399 44.41 55.99 16.06
N GLU A 400 43.46 56.83 15.64
CA GLU A 400 43.72 58.22 15.25
C GLU A 400 44.26 59.04 16.43
N LYS A 401 43.73 58.82 17.64
CA LYS A 401 44.25 59.45 18.86
C LYS A 401 45.69 59.01 19.14
N ILE A 402 45.99 57.71 19.03
CA ILE A 402 47.37 57.18 19.17
C ILE A 402 48.29 57.82 18.13
N LYS A 403 47.86 57.91 16.86
CA LYS A 403 48.67 58.50 15.78
C LYS A 403 48.98 59.98 16.05
N LYS A 404 48.00 60.76 16.51
CA LYS A 404 48.22 62.16 16.91
C LYS A 404 49.22 62.26 18.07
N SER A 405 49.06 61.44 19.11
CA SER A 405 50.01 61.41 20.23
C SER A 405 51.41 61.00 19.80
N SER A 406 51.55 60.05 18.86
CA SER A 406 52.85 59.65 18.29
C SER A 406 53.51 60.80 17.53
N GLN A 407 52.75 61.57 16.74
CA GLN A 407 53.26 62.74 16.03
C GLN A 407 53.66 63.88 16.97
N GLU A 408 52.91 64.10 18.06
CA GLU A 408 53.28 65.07 19.10
C GLU A 408 54.57 64.66 19.79
N LEU A 409 54.71 63.37 20.13
CA LEU A 409 55.95 62.80 20.66
C LEU A 409 57.14 62.99 19.71
N GLU A 410 56.95 62.75 18.42
CA GLU A 410 58.00 62.95 17.40
C GLU A 410 58.42 64.42 17.28
N LYS A 411 57.45 65.35 17.23
CA LYS A 411 57.74 66.80 17.24
C LYS A 411 58.50 67.22 18.49
N LEU A 412 58.10 66.69 19.64
CA LEU A 412 58.78 66.95 20.91
C LEU A 412 60.21 66.41 20.87
N ASN A 413 60.42 65.22 20.31
CA ASN A 413 61.73 64.60 20.19
C ASN A 413 62.66 65.42 19.26
N LEU A 414 62.17 65.88 18.10
CA LEU A 414 62.92 66.78 17.21
C LEU A 414 63.25 68.13 17.87
N SER A 415 62.32 68.68 18.66
CA SER A 415 62.58 69.90 19.44
C SER A 415 63.66 69.67 20.50
N LEU A 416 63.63 68.52 21.18
CA LEU A 416 64.65 68.14 22.15
C LEU A 416 66.00 67.94 21.48
N GLU A 417 66.07 67.27 20.33
CA GLU A 417 67.30 67.13 19.54
C GLU A 417 67.86 68.49 19.10
N GLY A 418 66.99 69.39 18.64
CA GLY A 418 67.35 70.78 18.31
C GLY A 418 67.94 71.51 19.51
N LYS A 419 67.28 71.43 20.68
CA LYS A 419 67.78 72.01 21.94
C LYS A 419 69.09 71.37 22.39
N ILE A 420 69.25 70.06 22.26
CA ILE A 420 70.50 69.36 22.57
C ILE A 420 71.63 69.88 21.67
N LYS A 421 71.37 70.04 20.38
CA LYS A 421 72.36 70.56 19.41
C LYS A 421 72.76 72.01 19.70
N GLU A 422 71.78 72.86 20.01
CA GLU A 422 72.00 74.25 20.41
C GLU A 422 72.83 74.34 21.70
N ARG A 423 72.45 73.58 22.73
CA ARG A 423 73.22 73.47 23.99
C ARG A 423 74.63 72.92 23.77
N THR A 424 74.81 71.99 22.84
CA THR A 424 76.14 71.46 22.49
C THR A 424 77.01 72.55 21.85
N LYS A 425 76.43 73.35 20.96
CA LYS A 425 77.12 74.47 20.31
C LYS A 425 77.48 75.59 21.31
N GLU A 426 76.55 75.96 22.20
CA GLU A 426 76.83 76.89 23.30
C GLU A 426 77.99 76.38 24.18
N LEU A 427 78.00 75.07 24.49
CA LEU A 427 79.08 74.43 25.25
C LEU A 427 80.42 74.51 24.50
N GLU A 428 80.45 74.30 23.19
CA GLU A 428 81.65 74.45 22.36
C GLU A 428 82.14 75.90 22.29
N GLU A 429 81.24 76.88 22.14
CA GLU A 429 81.59 78.31 22.12
C GLU A 429 82.13 78.78 23.47
N ILE A 430 81.51 78.35 24.58
CA ILE A 430 82.01 78.61 25.93
C ILE A 430 83.41 77.98 26.11
N ARG A 431 83.60 76.75 25.62
CA ARG A 431 84.89 76.07 25.69
C ARG A 431 85.98 76.83 24.91
N ALA A 432 85.70 77.24 23.68
CA ALA A 432 86.65 78.01 22.86
C ALA A 432 86.99 79.37 23.50
N THR A 433 86.00 80.04 24.09
CA THR A 433 86.21 81.30 24.83
C THR A 433 87.07 81.09 26.07
N LEU A 434 86.87 79.97 26.79
CA LEU A 434 87.73 79.61 27.91
C LEU A 434 89.17 79.35 27.47
N GLU A 435 89.37 78.62 26.37
CA GLU A 435 90.71 78.33 25.83
C GLU A 435 91.43 79.63 25.41
N LEU A 436 90.73 80.56 24.76
CA LEU A 436 91.27 81.89 24.42
C LEU A 436 91.64 82.70 25.67
N ARG A 437 90.78 82.72 26.70
CA ARG A 437 91.05 83.44 27.94
C ARG A 437 92.22 82.84 28.72
N VAL A 438 92.37 81.51 28.69
CA VAL A 438 93.56 80.83 29.25
C VAL A 438 94.81 81.23 28.47
N HIS A 439 94.73 81.29 27.14
CA HIS A 439 95.86 81.71 26.30
C HIS A 439 96.26 83.16 26.54
N GLU A 440 95.30 84.08 26.58
CA GLU A 440 95.52 85.51 26.87
C GLU A 440 96.17 85.73 28.24
N LYS A 441 95.67 85.04 29.29
CA LYS A 441 96.30 85.11 30.62
C LYS A 441 97.72 84.56 30.63
N THR A 442 98.02 83.58 29.78
CA THR A 442 99.37 83.00 29.67
C THR A 442 100.34 84.03 29.08
N ILE A 443 99.90 84.78 28.06
CA ILE A 443 100.68 85.87 27.45
C ILE A 443 100.90 87.03 28.43
N GLU A 444 99.85 87.47 29.14
CA GLU A 444 99.93 88.54 30.14
C GLU A 444 100.93 88.21 31.25
N LEU A 445 100.91 86.97 31.76
CA LEU A 445 101.89 86.52 32.74
C LEU A 445 103.31 86.57 32.18
N GLN A 446 103.50 86.21 30.91
CA GLN A 446 104.81 86.21 30.27
C GLN A 446 105.37 87.63 30.09
N GLU A 447 104.51 88.61 29.76
CA GLU A 447 104.90 90.02 29.67
C GLU A 447 105.30 90.62 31.03
N ARG A 448 104.57 90.28 32.10
CA ARG A 448 104.96 90.71 33.46
C ARG A 448 106.31 90.13 33.89
N ILE A 449 106.61 88.89 33.53
CA ILE A 449 107.92 88.28 33.79
C ILE A 449 109.03 89.08 33.06
N ASN A 450 108.80 89.46 31.80
CA ASN A 450 109.77 90.25 31.01
C ASN A 450 109.96 91.69 31.54
N GLU A 451 108.91 92.35 32.04
CA GLU A 451 109.03 93.67 32.68
C GLU A 451 109.88 93.63 33.96
N LEU A 452 109.71 92.58 34.77
CA LEU A 452 110.52 92.37 35.98
C LEU A 452 112.01 92.20 35.65
N GLU A 453 112.35 91.52 34.55
CA GLU A 453 113.74 91.40 34.10
C GLU A 453 114.33 92.74 33.60
N ARG A 454 113.53 93.57 32.91
CA ARG A 454 113.96 94.91 32.47
C ARG A 454 114.18 95.86 33.65
N PHE A 455 113.31 95.82 34.66
CA PHE A 455 113.47 96.62 35.87
C PHE A 455 114.78 96.27 36.60
N LYS A 456 115.13 94.98 36.68
CA LYS A 456 116.41 94.52 37.26
C LYS A 456 117.65 95.04 36.53
N LYS A 457 117.62 95.13 35.18
CA LYS A 457 118.75 95.63 34.38
C LYS A 457 118.98 97.14 34.51
N LEU A 458 117.92 97.92 34.71
CA LEU A 458 117.96 99.38 34.80
C LEU A 458 118.52 99.88 36.15
N THR A 459 118.25 99.18 37.24
CA THR A 459 118.71 99.57 38.58
C THR A 459 120.23 99.35 38.75
N ILE A 460 120.79 98.32 38.10
CA ILE A 460 122.23 98.01 38.16
C ILE A 460 123.05 99.02 37.34
N GLY A 461 122.55 99.49 36.19
CA GLY A 461 123.26 100.46 35.34
C GLY A 461 123.33 101.88 35.91
N ARG A 462 122.41 102.24 36.82
CA ARG A 462 122.35 103.58 37.43
C ARG A 462 123.30 103.75 38.62
N GLU A 463 123.61 102.68 39.36
CA GLU A 463 124.59 102.72 40.45
C GLU A 463 126.03 102.85 39.94
N LEU A 464 126.39 102.17 38.84
CA LEU A 464 127.73 102.24 38.24
C LEU A 464 128.09 103.66 37.73
N ARG A 465 127.12 104.37 37.13
CA ARG A 465 127.33 105.74 36.61
C ARG A 465 127.42 106.81 37.70
N MET A 466 126.81 106.58 38.87
CA MET A 466 126.93 107.49 40.01
C MET A 466 128.26 107.35 40.76
N VAL A 467 129.00 106.25 40.55
CA VAL A 467 130.36 106.06 41.10
C VAL A 467 131.40 106.76 40.22
N GLU A 468 131.32 106.64 38.89
CA GLU A 468 132.23 107.32 37.94
C GLU A 468 132.19 108.86 38.05
N LEU A 469 130.99 109.44 38.16
CA LEU A 469 130.83 110.90 38.26
C LEU A 469 131.31 111.47 39.60
N LYS A 470 131.40 110.65 40.65
CA LYS A 470 131.93 111.05 41.95
C LYS A 470 133.48 111.11 41.93
N GLU A 471 134.13 110.29 41.10
CA GLU A 471 135.59 110.33 40.88
C GLU A 471 136.01 111.50 39.97
N GLU A 472 135.21 111.85 38.95
CA GLU A 472 135.50 113.03 38.10
C GLU A 472 135.37 114.36 38.87
N MET A 473 134.41 114.47 39.80
CA MET A 473 134.24 115.66 40.66
C MET A 473 135.39 115.89 41.68
N GLU A 474 136.17 114.86 42.03
CA GLU A 474 137.37 115.02 42.88
C GLU A 474 138.64 115.40 42.08
N SER A 475 138.70 115.07 40.78
CA SER A 475 139.89 115.31 39.95
C SER A 475 140.04 116.76 39.46
N LEU A 476 138.93 117.51 39.33
CA LEU A 476 138.94 118.93 38.92
C LEU A 476 139.08 119.92 40.09
N LYS A 477 138.86 119.48 41.34
CA LYS A 477 139.19 120.24 42.56
C LYS A 477 140.70 120.37 42.85
N ARG A 478 141.57 119.75 42.04
CA ARG A 478 143.05 119.80 42.16
C ARG A 478 143.79 120.61 41.07
N LYS A 479 143.10 121.27 40.11
CA LYS A 479 143.75 122.02 39.00
C LYS A 479 143.30 123.49 38.77
N SER A 480 142.67 124.12 39.78
CA SER A 480 142.41 125.58 39.84
C SER A 480 142.07 125.94 41.30
N GLY A 481 142.98 125.76 42.27
CA GLY A 481 143.95 126.78 42.68
C GLY A 481 145.14 127.02 41.74
N GLY A 482 144.93 128.06 40.94
CA GLY A 482 145.85 129.13 40.57
C GLY A 482 144.97 130.33 40.30
#